data_AF-A0A1G0ZN67-F1
#
_entry.id   AF-A0A1G0ZN67-F1
#
_cell.length_a   1.000
_cell.length_b   1.000
_cell.length_c   1.000
_cell.angle_alpha   90.00
_cell.angle_beta   90.00
_cell.angle_gamma   90.00
#
_symmetry.space_group_name_H-M   'P 1'
#
loop_
_entity.id
_entity.type
_entity.pdbx_description
1 polymer ?
#
loop_
_entity_poly.entity_id
_entity_poly.type
_entity_poly.pdbx_seq_one_letter_code
_entity_poly.pdbx_strand_id
1 'polypeptide(L)'
;MDIKKLMALILCVGLLAPMSLNAEDEKDDDGARAVKTMEQAWKAAMDHFGDEQDNARKVVDFYKANFAEKIKFLEKELKDDPAEAVSELIGDLSECNEMLGMKDDNPEEFRKRLEYMKLEVKTDLLGEKIQDLKEKDAGKNKDEIEKTEKELKGELNRLFDTKLQNEKEELKNLENDLEKLRQHIKQREEKRDKIIDKKFKDLTGVEENLEF
;
A
#
# COMPACT_ATOMS: atom_id res chain seq x y z
N MET A 1 35.59 13.87 11.26
CA MET A 1 34.19 13.81 10.82
C MET A 1 33.43 13.01 11.87
N ASP A 2 32.45 13.63 12.51
CA ASP A 2 31.83 13.15 13.75
C ASP A 2 30.88 11.99 13.47
N ILE A 3 31.05 10.85 14.16
CA ILE A 3 30.25 9.62 14.00
C ILE A 3 28.76 9.90 14.26
N LYS A 4 28.44 10.93 15.05
CA LYS A 4 27.06 11.38 15.30
C LYS A 4 26.40 12.00 14.06
N LYS A 5 27.18 12.60 13.15
CA LYS A 5 26.67 13.12 11.87
C LYS A 5 26.49 12.01 10.82
N LEU A 6 27.22 10.90 10.96
CA LEU A 6 27.05 9.74 10.08
C LEU A 6 25.77 8.95 10.40
N MET A 7 25.36 8.87 11.67
CA MET A 7 24.09 8.22 12.04
C MET A 7 22.85 9.07 11.72
N ALA A 8 22.96 10.40 11.73
CA ALA A 8 21.87 11.27 11.25
C ALA A 8 21.65 11.18 9.73
N LEU A 9 22.68 10.79 8.96
CA LEU A 9 22.56 10.57 7.52
C LEU A 9 21.95 9.20 7.19
N ILE A 10 22.18 8.19 8.03
CA ILE A 10 21.68 6.82 7.79
C ILE A 10 20.21 6.66 8.20
N LEU A 11 19.71 7.47 9.14
CA LEU A 11 18.28 7.51 9.49
C LEU A 11 17.39 8.23 8.46
N CYS A 12 17.97 9.01 7.55
CA CYS A 12 17.22 9.69 6.47
C CYS A 12 17.19 8.90 5.14
N VAL A 13 17.93 7.79 5.02
CA VAL A 13 18.03 7.01 3.77
C VAL A 13 17.04 5.84 3.73
N GLY A 14 16.36 5.53 4.85
CA GLY A 14 15.32 4.49 4.92
C GLY A 14 13.93 4.89 4.40
N LEU A 15 13.78 6.11 3.85
CA LEU A 15 12.53 6.64 3.28
C LEU A 15 12.63 6.91 1.77
N LEU A 16 13.56 6.24 1.07
CA LEU A 16 13.60 6.31 -0.39
C LEU A 16 12.67 5.26 -0.98
N ALA A 17 11.38 5.62 -1.06
CA ALA A 17 10.51 5.12 -2.11
C ALA A 17 11.19 5.37 -3.48
N PRO A 18 10.98 4.51 -4.48
CA PRO A 18 11.46 4.80 -5.83
C PRO A 18 10.79 6.09 -6.32
N MET A 19 11.57 7.18 -6.39
CA MET A 19 11.19 8.39 -7.11
C MET A 19 11.08 8.03 -8.60
N SER A 20 9.88 7.63 -9.00
CA SER A 20 9.46 7.62 -10.39
C SER A 20 9.33 9.08 -10.84
N LEU A 21 10.37 9.59 -11.48
CA LEU A 21 10.34 10.86 -12.21
C LEU A 21 9.54 10.66 -13.51
N ASN A 22 8.21 10.61 -13.39
CA ASN A 22 7.31 10.96 -14.47
C ASN A 22 6.72 12.32 -14.13
N ALA A 23 7.33 13.37 -14.70
CA ALA A 23 6.69 14.66 -14.84
C ALA A 23 5.58 14.49 -15.88
N GLU A 24 4.40 14.06 -15.44
CA GLU A 24 3.17 14.25 -16.19
C GLU A 24 2.65 15.66 -15.92
N ASP A 25 2.28 16.35 -16.99
CA ASP A 25 1.78 17.71 -17.02
C ASP A 25 0.78 17.99 -15.89
N GLU A 26 1.04 19.04 -15.09
CA GLU A 26 0.05 19.73 -14.26
C GLU A 26 -1.09 20.20 -15.18
N LYS A 27 -2.09 19.33 -15.38
CA LYS A 27 -3.42 19.79 -15.81
C LYS A 27 -3.99 20.57 -14.65
N ASP A 28 -4.27 21.85 -14.89
CA ASP A 28 -4.98 22.77 -14.02
C ASP A 28 -6.06 22.04 -13.17
N ASP A 29 -5.76 21.85 -11.89
CA ASP A 29 -6.61 21.24 -10.87
C ASP A 29 -7.73 22.20 -10.40
N ASP A 30 -8.42 22.82 -11.35
CA ASP A 30 -9.60 23.63 -11.06
C ASP A 30 -10.84 22.75 -10.76
N GLY A 31 -10.77 21.45 -11.05
CA GLY A 31 -11.83 20.47 -10.79
C GLY A 31 -11.99 20.12 -9.30
N ALA A 32 -10.90 19.87 -8.58
CA ALA A 32 -10.95 19.50 -7.16
C ALA A 32 -11.46 20.65 -6.27
N ARG A 33 -11.15 21.90 -6.63
CA ARG A 33 -11.61 23.11 -5.92
C ARG A 33 -13.12 23.32 -5.94
N ALA A 34 -13.86 22.62 -6.80
CA ALA A 34 -15.33 22.71 -6.88
C ALA A 34 -16.06 21.71 -5.95
N VAL A 35 -15.35 20.77 -5.34
CA VAL A 35 -15.93 19.76 -4.45
C VAL A 35 -16.26 20.41 -3.10
N LYS A 36 -17.54 20.37 -2.70
CA LYS A 36 -18.03 20.99 -1.45
C LYS A 36 -18.74 20.01 -0.53
N THR A 37 -18.98 18.80 -1.01
CA THR A 37 -19.75 17.78 -0.31
C THR A 37 -19.12 16.42 -0.50
N MET A 38 -19.30 15.52 0.47
CA MET A 38 -18.81 14.15 0.31
C MET A 38 -19.43 13.45 -0.89
N GLU A 39 -20.69 13.73 -1.25
CA GLU A 39 -21.31 13.15 -2.45
C GLU A 39 -20.53 13.49 -3.72
N GLN A 40 -20.06 14.74 -3.83
CA GLN A 40 -19.19 15.16 -4.92
C GLN A 40 -17.80 14.53 -4.82
N ALA A 41 -17.25 14.38 -3.62
CA ALA A 41 -15.96 13.71 -3.40
C ALA A 41 -16.01 12.23 -3.80
N TRP A 42 -17.06 11.51 -3.39
CA TRP A 42 -17.32 10.13 -3.81
C TRP A 42 -17.41 10.02 -5.32
N LYS A 43 -18.13 10.94 -5.96
CA LYS A 43 -18.28 10.94 -7.42
C LYS A 43 -16.92 11.17 -8.11
N ALA A 44 -16.18 12.19 -7.68
CA ALA A 44 -14.85 12.48 -8.21
C ALA A 44 -13.92 11.27 -8.05
N ALA A 45 -13.91 10.66 -6.86
CA ALA A 45 -13.08 9.49 -6.59
C ALA A 45 -13.53 8.25 -7.39
N MET A 46 -14.83 8.05 -7.61
CA MET A 46 -15.34 6.97 -8.47
C MET A 46 -15.00 7.18 -9.94
N ASP A 47 -14.93 8.42 -10.43
CA ASP A 47 -14.56 8.72 -11.83
C ASP A 47 -13.11 8.27 -12.14
N HIS A 48 -12.23 8.14 -11.13
CA HIS A 48 -10.89 7.56 -11.28
C HIS A 48 -10.89 6.06 -11.62
N PHE A 49 -11.98 5.34 -11.36
CA PHE A 49 -12.12 3.92 -11.70
C PHE A 49 -12.55 3.70 -13.17
N GLY A 50 -12.76 4.77 -13.94
CA GLY A 50 -13.13 4.69 -15.35
C GLY A 50 -14.46 3.95 -15.58
N ASP A 51 -14.45 2.98 -16.51
CA ASP A 51 -15.66 2.27 -16.95
C ASP A 51 -16.15 1.20 -15.95
N GLU A 52 -15.39 0.90 -14.89
CA GLU A 52 -15.73 -0.14 -13.90
C GLU A 52 -16.67 0.35 -12.79
N GLN A 53 -17.75 1.05 -13.15
CA GLN A 53 -18.60 1.71 -12.15
C GLN A 53 -19.26 0.75 -11.14
N ASP A 54 -19.61 -0.46 -11.56
CA ASP A 54 -20.18 -1.47 -10.65
C ASP A 54 -19.15 -1.97 -9.62
N ASN A 55 -17.87 -2.01 -10.01
CA ASN A 55 -16.78 -2.33 -9.10
C ASN A 55 -16.54 -1.16 -8.13
N ALA A 56 -16.45 0.07 -8.65
CA ALA A 56 -16.27 1.28 -7.84
C ALA A 56 -17.34 1.42 -6.73
N ARG A 57 -18.61 1.10 -7.02
CA ARG A 57 -19.67 1.09 -6.00
C ARG A 57 -19.42 0.09 -4.88
N LYS A 58 -18.99 -1.14 -5.21
CA LYS A 58 -18.66 -2.16 -4.20
C LYS A 58 -17.51 -1.71 -3.31
N VAL A 59 -16.50 -1.08 -3.90
CA VAL A 59 -15.35 -0.51 -3.17
C VAL A 59 -15.82 0.59 -2.20
N VAL A 60 -16.65 1.52 -2.67
CA VAL A 60 -17.21 2.59 -1.82
C VAL A 60 -18.07 2.03 -0.68
N ASP A 61 -18.93 1.05 -0.95
CA ASP A 61 -19.76 0.42 0.08
C ASP A 61 -18.90 -0.32 1.12
N PHE A 62 -17.87 -1.01 0.66
CA PHE A 62 -16.89 -1.67 1.53
C PHE A 62 -16.15 -0.67 2.42
N TYR A 63 -15.68 0.43 1.84
CA TYR A 63 -14.99 1.49 2.57
C TYR A 63 -15.90 2.11 3.63
N LYS A 64 -17.14 2.45 3.27
CA LYS A 64 -18.17 2.96 4.20
C LYS A 64 -18.46 2.02 5.36
N ALA A 65 -18.49 0.72 5.09
CA ALA A 65 -18.76 -0.28 6.12
C ALA A 65 -17.60 -0.44 7.14
N ASN A 66 -16.37 -0.13 6.74
CA ASN A 66 -15.18 -0.38 7.57
C ASN A 66 -14.54 0.87 8.17
N PHE A 67 -14.71 2.05 7.55
CA PHE A 67 -13.95 3.26 7.88
C PHE A 67 -14.85 4.46 8.18
N ALA A 68 -15.94 4.24 8.91
CA ALA A 68 -16.92 5.29 9.23
C ALA A 68 -16.31 6.51 9.98
N GLU A 69 -15.29 6.30 10.81
CA GLU A 69 -14.60 7.40 11.50
C GLU A 69 -13.70 8.21 10.55
N LYS A 70 -13.00 7.54 9.64
CA LYS A 70 -12.20 8.21 8.60
C LYS A 70 -13.08 9.05 7.67
N ILE A 71 -14.28 8.58 7.33
CA ILE A 71 -15.24 9.37 6.54
C ILE A 71 -15.59 10.67 7.24
N LYS A 72 -15.81 10.66 8.56
CA LYS A 72 -16.09 11.89 9.33
C LYS A 72 -14.89 12.84 9.38
N PHE A 73 -13.68 12.28 9.36
CA PHE A 73 -12.45 13.05 9.26
C PHE A 73 -12.33 13.72 7.89
N LEU A 74 -12.49 12.96 6.80
CA LEU A 74 -12.52 13.48 5.44
C LEU A 74 -13.62 14.54 5.24
N GLU A 75 -14.78 14.39 5.89
CA GLU A 75 -15.84 15.41 5.90
C GLU A 75 -15.42 16.74 6.55
N LYS A 76 -14.53 16.70 7.56
CA LYS A 76 -13.95 17.89 8.19
C LYS A 76 -12.93 18.49 7.23
N GLU A 77 -12.00 17.68 6.76
CA GLU A 77 -10.90 18.09 5.88
C GLU A 77 -11.39 18.68 4.56
N LEU A 78 -12.47 18.14 3.98
CA LEU A 78 -13.09 18.70 2.77
C LEU A 78 -13.51 20.17 2.92
N LYS A 79 -13.71 20.67 4.15
CA LYS A 79 -14.02 22.09 4.38
C LYS A 79 -12.78 22.98 4.35
N ASP A 80 -11.64 22.42 4.72
CA ASP A 80 -10.38 23.11 4.91
C ASP A 80 -9.51 22.98 3.64
N ASP A 81 -9.36 21.75 3.13
CA ASP A 81 -8.67 21.41 1.89
C ASP A 81 -9.44 20.34 1.09
N PRO A 82 -10.33 20.75 0.15
CA PRO A 82 -11.08 19.81 -0.66
C PRO A 82 -10.23 18.91 -1.55
N ALA A 83 -9.06 19.40 -2.01
CA ALA A 83 -8.23 18.67 -2.95
C ALA A 83 -7.51 17.52 -2.24
N GLU A 84 -6.95 17.79 -1.05
CA GLU A 84 -6.31 16.76 -0.23
C GLU A 84 -7.30 15.68 0.20
N ALA A 85 -8.49 16.06 0.69
CA ALA A 85 -9.52 15.10 1.10
C ALA A 85 -9.97 14.18 -0.05
N VAL A 86 -10.05 14.70 -1.29
CA VAL A 86 -10.40 13.88 -2.47
C VAL A 86 -9.23 12.98 -2.86
N SER A 87 -8.00 13.49 -2.84
CA SER A 87 -6.77 12.74 -3.12
C SER A 87 -6.62 11.55 -2.17
N GLU A 88 -6.75 11.79 -0.87
CA GLU A 88 -6.70 10.75 0.15
C GLU A 88 -7.79 9.71 -0.07
N LEU A 89 -9.02 10.15 -0.37
CA LEU A 89 -10.13 9.26 -0.65
C LEU A 89 -9.88 8.36 -1.88
N ILE A 90 -9.24 8.89 -2.92
CA ILE A 90 -8.85 8.10 -4.10
C ILE A 90 -7.83 7.03 -3.73
N GLY A 91 -6.83 7.37 -2.92
CA GLY A 91 -5.83 6.42 -2.41
C GLY A 91 -6.49 5.28 -1.62
N ASP A 92 -7.34 5.65 -0.66
CA ASP A 92 -8.09 4.72 0.18
C ASP A 92 -8.99 3.76 -0.63
N LEU A 93 -9.71 4.29 -1.62
CA LEU A 93 -10.55 3.47 -2.48
C LEU A 93 -9.72 2.55 -3.40
N SER A 94 -8.57 3.03 -3.90
CA SER A 94 -7.67 2.22 -4.71
C SER A 94 -7.15 1.02 -3.91
N GLU A 95 -6.71 1.24 -2.67
CA GLU A 95 -6.30 0.16 -1.78
C GLU A 95 -7.45 -0.81 -1.45
N CYS A 96 -8.65 -0.29 -1.21
CA CYS A 96 -9.84 -1.12 -1.01
C CYS A 96 -10.18 -2.00 -2.23
N ASN A 97 -9.96 -1.48 -3.44
CA ASN A 97 -10.18 -2.23 -4.67
C ASN A 97 -9.19 -3.40 -4.80
N GLU A 98 -7.91 -3.16 -4.54
CA GLU A 98 -6.89 -4.22 -4.53
C GLU A 98 -7.22 -5.31 -3.50
N MET A 99 -7.64 -4.92 -2.29
CA MET A 99 -8.09 -5.86 -1.25
C MET A 99 -9.31 -6.68 -1.66
N LEU A 100 -10.32 -6.06 -2.27
CA LEU A 100 -11.50 -6.79 -2.71
C LEU A 100 -11.17 -7.81 -3.81
N GLY A 101 -10.18 -7.52 -4.67
CA GLY A 101 -9.69 -8.45 -5.69
C GLY A 101 -9.09 -9.75 -5.12
N MET A 102 -8.48 -9.70 -3.92
CA MET A 102 -7.88 -10.87 -3.28
C MET A 102 -8.83 -11.62 -2.33
N LYS A 103 -10.05 -11.13 -2.11
CA LYS A 103 -10.96 -11.66 -1.08
C LYS A 103 -11.32 -13.15 -1.27
N ASP A 104 -11.57 -13.56 -2.50
CA ASP A 104 -12.00 -14.93 -2.82
C ASP A 104 -10.81 -15.87 -3.03
N ASP A 105 -9.73 -15.37 -3.63
CA ASP A 105 -8.53 -16.16 -3.93
C ASP A 105 -7.61 -16.33 -2.72
N ASN A 106 -7.54 -15.32 -1.84
CA ASN A 106 -6.72 -15.33 -0.64
C ASN A 106 -7.43 -14.62 0.56
N PRO A 107 -8.43 -15.26 1.16
CA PRO A 107 -9.23 -14.68 2.26
C PRO A 107 -8.44 -14.46 3.56
N GLU A 108 -7.28 -15.09 3.73
CA GLU A 108 -6.40 -14.82 4.86
C GLU A 108 -5.64 -13.51 4.67
N GLU A 109 -5.03 -13.32 3.49
CA GLU A 109 -4.31 -12.08 3.16
C GLU A 109 -5.26 -10.88 3.15
N PHE A 110 -6.47 -11.05 2.60
CA PHE A 110 -7.51 -10.03 2.69
C PHE A 110 -7.78 -9.59 4.13
N ARG A 111 -7.92 -10.54 5.06
CA ARG A 111 -8.16 -10.23 6.48
C ARG A 111 -6.96 -9.52 7.10
N LYS A 112 -5.74 -9.98 6.82
CA LYS A 112 -4.51 -9.34 7.30
C LYS A 112 -4.41 -7.89 6.82
N ARG A 113 -4.63 -7.66 5.52
CA ARG A 113 -4.56 -6.31 4.92
C ARG A 113 -5.64 -5.38 5.45
N LEU A 114 -6.87 -5.87 5.61
CA LEU A 114 -7.95 -5.07 6.21
C LEU A 114 -7.64 -4.66 7.66
N GLU A 115 -7.12 -5.58 8.48
CA GLU A 115 -6.72 -5.24 9.85
C GLU A 115 -5.53 -4.26 9.88
N TYR A 116 -4.58 -4.40 8.95
CA TYR A 116 -3.47 -3.46 8.80
C TYR A 116 -3.97 -2.05 8.45
N MET A 117 -4.81 -1.91 7.43
CA MET A 117 -5.39 -0.61 7.02
C MET A 117 -6.21 0.03 8.15
N LYS A 118 -6.97 -0.78 8.92
CA LYS A 118 -7.69 -0.28 10.10
C LYS A 118 -6.76 0.24 11.19
N LEU A 119 -5.60 -0.38 11.38
CA LEU A 119 -4.60 0.10 12.33
C LEU A 119 -3.99 1.43 11.86
N GLU A 120 -3.66 1.58 10.57
CA GLU A 120 -3.13 2.83 10.01
C GLU A 120 -4.14 3.98 10.18
N VAL A 121 -5.38 3.78 9.74
CA VAL A 121 -6.46 4.76 9.92
C VAL A 121 -6.64 5.12 11.40
N LYS A 122 -6.59 4.13 12.31
CA LYS A 122 -6.73 4.39 13.74
C LYS A 122 -5.57 5.23 14.27
N THR A 123 -4.32 4.95 13.86
CA THR A 123 -3.17 5.73 14.31
C THR A 123 -3.23 7.18 13.82
N ASP A 124 -3.67 7.39 12.59
CA ASP A 124 -3.81 8.74 12.02
C ASP A 124 -4.89 9.54 12.75
N LEU A 125 -6.08 8.95 12.94
CA LEU A 125 -7.18 9.58 13.66
C LEU A 125 -6.83 9.93 15.12
N LEU A 126 -6.03 9.08 15.79
CA LEU A 126 -5.53 9.37 17.13
C LEU A 126 -4.52 10.54 17.12
N GLY A 127 -3.65 10.60 16.12
CA GLY A 127 -2.73 11.73 15.90
C GLY A 127 -3.49 13.03 15.73
N GLU A 128 -4.48 13.05 14.85
CA GLU A 128 -5.34 14.21 14.59
C GLU A 128 -6.14 14.63 15.82
N LYS A 129 -6.69 13.67 16.56
CA LYS A 129 -7.37 13.94 17.83
C LYS A 129 -6.44 14.66 18.83
N ILE A 130 -5.18 14.26 18.92
CA ILE A 130 -4.21 14.89 19.82
C ILE A 130 -3.94 16.34 19.38
N GLN A 131 -3.80 16.58 18.07
CA GLN A 131 -3.61 17.93 17.53
C GLN A 131 -4.82 18.82 17.85
N ASP A 132 -6.04 18.35 17.54
CA ASP A 132 -7.29 19.05 17.83
C ASP A 132 -7.45 19.41 19.32
N LEU A 133 -7.06 18.51 20.23
CA LEU A 133 -7.12 18.76 21.68
C LEU A 133 -6.10 19.82 22.11
N LYS A 134 -4.89 19.82 21.51
CA LYS A 134 -3.83 20.79 21.80
C LYS A 134 -4.23 22.19 21.32
N GLU A 135 -4.80 22.29 20.13
CA GLU A 135 -5.26 23.56 19.55
C GLU A 135 -6.42 24.19 20.31
N LYS A 136 -7.36 23.37 20.79
CA LYS A 136 -8.53 23.86 21.55
C LYS A 136 -8.16 24.48 22.88
N ASP A 137 -7.45 23.73 23.73
CA ASP A 137 -6.94 24.18 25.04
C ASP A 137 -6.06 23.07 25.66
N ALA A 138 -4.76 23.08 25.35
CA ALA A 138 -3.84 22.05 25.85
C ALA A 138 -3.81 21.94 27.39
N GLY A 139 -4.05 23.04 28.11
CA GLY A 139 -4.03 23.05 29.57
C GLY A 139 -5.22 22.31 30.18
N LYS A 140 -6.42 22.53 29.64
CA LYS A 140 -7.65 21.83 30.09
C LYS A 140 -7.75 20.40 29.60
N ASN A 141 -7.19 20.11 28.42
CA ASN A 141 -7.27 18.79 27.79
C ASN A 141 -6.11 17.86 28.16
N LYS A 142 -5.23 18.26 29.09
CA LYS A 142 -3.99 17.53 29.43
C LYS A 142 -4.23 16.03 29.67
N ASP A 143 -5.18 15.68 30.53
CA ASP A 143 -5.44 14.28 30.89
C ASP A 143 -5.95 13.47 29.68
N GLU A 144 -6.76 14.07 28.81
CA GLU A 144 -7.25 13.41 27.60
C GLU A 144 -6.15 13.26 26.55
N ILE A 145 -5.27 14.26 26.42
CA ILE A 145 -4.07 14.20 25.56
C ILE A 145 -3.17 13.06 26.01
N GLU A 146 -2.82 12.99 27.30
CA GLU A 146 -1.96 11.93 27.84
C GLU A 146 -2.57 10.52 27.63
N LYS A 147 -3.89 10.40 27.82
CA LYS A 147 -4.61 9.15 27.53
C LYS A 147 -4.52 8.77 26.05
N THR A 148 -4.76 9.73 25.16
CA THR A 148 -4.76 9.50 23.71
C THR A 148 -3.35 9.20 23.18
N GLU A 149 -2.32 9.87 23.71
CA GLU A 149 -0.91 9.60 23.40
C GLU A 149 -0.49 8.18 23.83
N LYS A 150 -0.98 7.70 24.98
CA LYS A 150 -0.75 6.33 25.44
C LYS A 150 -1.42 5.31 24.50
N GLU A 151 -2.64 5.58 24.06
CA GLU A 151 -3.35 4.73 23.09
C GLU A 151 -2.62 4.71 21.74
N LEU A 152 -2.27 5.88 21.20
CA LEU A 152 -1.52 6.01 19.95
C LEU A 152 -0.20 5.22 20.00
N LYS A 153 0.56 5.35 21.09
CA LYS A 153 1.80 4.57 21.28
C LYS A 153 1.55 3.07 21.27
N GLY A 154 0.43 2.61 21.84
CA GLY A 154 0.04 1.21 21.82
C GLY A 154 -0.26 0.72 20.40
N GLU A 155 -1.04 1.48 19.64
CA GLU A 155 -1.38 1.12 18.25
C GLU A 155 -0.18 1.22 17.30
N LEU A 156 0.69 2.21 17.46
CA LEU A 156 1.95 2.32 16.70
C LEU A 156 2.87 1.12 16.92
N ASN A 157 2.97 0.61 18.15
CA ASN A 157 3.72 -0.62 18.41
C ASN A 157 3.10 -1.82 17.67
N ARG A 158 1.77 -1.95 17.67
CA ARG A 158 1.07 -3.03 16.96
C ARG A 158 1.25 -2.91 15.44
N LEU A 159 1.17 -1.70 14.91
CA LEU A 159 1.40 -1.43 13.49
C LEU A 159 2.84 -1.79 13.10
N PHE A 160 3.83 -1.37 13.90
CA PHE A 160 5.23 -1.72 13.71
C PHE A 160 5.45 -3.24 13.73
N ASP A 161 4.93 -3.94 14.74
CA ASP A 161 5.08 -5.39 14.87
C ASP A 161 4.42 -6.12 13.68
N THR A 162 3.27 -5.65 13.23
CA THR A 162 2.57 -6.19 12.05
C THR A 162 3.39 -5.99 10.78
N LYS A 163 3.91 -4.78 10.56
CA LYS A 163 4.76 -4.48 9.40
C LYS A 163 6.04 -5.32 9.41
N LEU A 164 6.69 -5.44 10.57
CA LEU A 164 7.88 -6.27 10.74
C LEU A 164 7.59 -7.75 10.48
N GLN A 165 6.42 -8.25 10.88
CA GLN A 165 6.01 -9.62 10.58
C GLN A 165 5.81 -9.81 9.08
N ASN A 166 5.12 -8.90 8.41
CA ASN A 166 4.90 -8.96 6.96
C ASN A 166 6.22 -8.93 6.20
N GLU A 167 7.16 -8.05 6.57
CA GLU A 167 8.50 -7.99 5.98
C GLU A 167 9.30 -9.28 6.18
N LYS A 168 9.14 -9.96 7.33
CA LYS A 168 9.76 -11.27 7.59
C LYS A 168 9.13 -12.39 6.76
N GLU A 169 7.81 -12.38 6.59
CA GLU A 169 7.10 -13.33 5.73
C GLU A 169 7.51 -13.16 4.26
N GLU A 170 7.58 -11.92 3.79
CA GLU A 170 8.02 -11.59 2.43
C GLU A 170 9.48 -11.99 2.19
N LEU A 171 10.38 -11.70 3.13
CA LEU A 171 11.78 -12.13 3.05
C LEU A 171 11.88 -13.65 2.88
N LYS A 172 11.11 -14.41 3.67
CA LYS A 172 11.08 -15.87 3.59
C LYS A 172 10.57 -16.36 2.23
N ASN A 173 9.56 -15.71 1.67
CA ASN A 173 9.03 -16.05 0.34
C ASN A 173 10.09 -15.81 -0.75
N LEU A 174 10.76 -14.66 -0.71
CA LEU A 174 11.84 -14.32 -1.63
C LEU A 174 13.02 -15.29 -1.51
N GLU A 175 13.40 -15.70 -0.30
CA GLU A 175 14.43 -16.72 -0.08
C GLU A 175 14.06 -18.07 -0.71
N ASN A 176 12.79 -18.49 -0.60
CA ASN A 176 12.30 -19.71 -1.23
C ASN A 176 12.33 -19.64 -2.76
N ASP A 177 11.94 -18.50 -3.34
CA ASP A 177 11.94 -18.32 -4.78
C ASP A 177 13.35 -18.24 -5.35
N LEU A 178 14.28 -17.62 -4.61
CA LEU A 178 15.69 -17.62 -4.93
C LEU A 178 16.26 -19.04 -4.96
N GLU A 179 15.90 -19.88 -3.98
CA GLU A 179 16.32 -21.28 -3.95
C GLU A 179 15.74 -22.08 -5.12
N LYS A 180 14.45 -21.90 -5.45
CA LYS A 180 13.84 -22.52 -6.65
C LYS A 180 14.57 -22.12 -7.93
N LEU A 181 14.92 -20.84 -8.07
CA LEU A 181 15.67 -20.34 -9.23
C LEU A 181 17.06 -20.95 -9.31
N ARG A 182 17.77 -21.06 -8.19
CA ARG A 182 19.07 -21.75 -8.12
C ARG A 182 18.96 -23.20 -8.57
N GLN A 183 17.94 -23.93 -8.09
CA GLN A 183 17.69 -25.30 -8.51
C GLN A 183 17.37 -25.39 -10.00
N HIS A 184 16.57 -24.48 -10.54
CA HIS A 184 16.26 -24.41 -11.97
C HIS A 184 17.52 -24.15 -12.82
N ILE A 185 18.40 -23.23 -12.40
CA ILE A 185 19.69 -23.00 -13.07
C ILE A 185 20.53 -24.27 -13.08
N LYS A 186 20.71 -24.91 -11.93
CA LYS A 186 21.48 -26.15 -11.82
C LYS A 186 20.91 -27.26 -12.72
N GLN A 187 19.60 -27.44 -12.75
CA GLN A 187 18.95 -28.41 -13.65
C GLN A 187 19.19 -28.09 -15.13
N ARG A 188 19.24 -26.80 -15.51
CA ARG A 188 19.55 -26.39 -16.88
C ARG A 188 21.02 -26.64 -17.22
N GLU A 189 21.93 -26.40 -16.29
CA GLU A 189 23.36 -26.68 -16.45
C GLU A 189 23.59 -28.19 -16.62
N GLU A 190 22.98 -29.02 -15.78
CA GLU A 190 23.05 -30.49 -15.87
C GLU A 190 22.45 -31.03 -17.19
N LYS A 191 21.46 -30.35 -17.75
CA LYS A 191 20.80 -30.72 -19.01
C LYS A 191 21.35 -29.94 -20.21
N ARG A 192 22.42 -29.16 -20.05
CA ARG A 192 22.90 -28.21 -21.05
C ARG A 192 23.06 -28.86 -22.42
N ASP A 193 23.82 -29.94 -22.50
CA ASP A 193 24.14 -30.57 -23.79
C ASP A 193 22.89 -31.19 -24.41
N LYS A 194 22.04 -31.86 -23.63
CA LYS A 194 20.74 -32.37 -24.11
C LYS A 194 19.82 -31.27 -24.66
N ILE A 195 19.81 -30.10 -24.02
CA ILE A 195 19.03 -28.94 -24.48
C ILE A 195 19.60 -28.41 -25.80
N ILE A 196 20.92 -28.30 -25.91
CA ILE A 196 21.62 -27.87 -27.13
C ILE A 196 21.36 -28.86 -28.26
N ASP A 197 21.54 -30.16 -28.02
CA ASP A 197 21.35 -31.22 -29.02
C ASP A 197 19.91 -31.26 -29.53
N LYS A 198 18.92 -31.18 -28.62
CA LYS A 198 17.52 -31.07 -29.00
C LYS A 198 17.29 -29.85 -29.89
N LYS A 199 17.78 -28.68 -29.49
CA LYS A 199 17.61 -27.45 -30.26
C LYS A 199 18.30 -27.51 -31.62
N PHE A 200 19.47 -28.15 -31.68
CA PHE A 200 20.21 -28.38 -32.91
C PHE A 200 19.43 -29.28 -33.87
N LYS A 201 18.88 -30.40 -33.38
CA LYS A 201 18.02 -31.29 -34.17
C LYS A 201 16.77 -30.57 -34.68
N ASP A 202 16.07 -29.84 -33.80
CA ASP A 202 14.88 -29.06 -34.16
C ASP A 202 15.16 -28.03 -35.27
N LEU A 203 16.35 -27.43 -35.29
CA LEU A 203 16.72 -26.39 -36.27
C LEU A 203 17.27 -26.96 -37.58
N THR A 204 17.93 -28.11 -37.54
CA THR A 204 18.56 -28.70 -38.73
C THR A 204 17.67 -29.71 -39.44
N GLY A 205 16.59 -30.18 -38.80
CA GLY A 205 15.71 -31.21 -39.35
C GLY A 205 16.37 -32.59 -39.47
N VAL A 206 17.56 -32.76 -38.89
CA VAL A 206 18.27 -34.04 -38.87
C VAL A 206 17.77 -34.85 -37.67
N GLU A 207 16.76 -35.70 -37.90
CA GLU A 207 16.49 -36.82 -36.99
C GLU A 207 17.63 -37.83 -37.15
N GLU A 208 18.51 -37.95 -36.14
CA GLU A 208 19.57 -38.94 -36.15
C GLU A 208 18.99 -40.37 -36.15
N ASN A 209 18.86 -40.96 -37.34
CA ASN A 209 19.16 -42.38 -37.55
C ASN A 209 20.68 -42.57 -37.40
N LEU A 210 21.19 -42.47 -36.17
CA LEU A 210 22.55 -42.91 -35.87
C LEU A 210 22.46 -44.26 -35.15
N GLU A 211 22.32 -45.31 -35.96
CA GLU A 211 22.81 -46.63 -35.61
C GLU A 211 24.34 -46.56 -35.46
N PHE A 212 24.83 -46.97 -34.29
CA PHE A 212 26.17 -47.53 -34.13
C PHE A 212 26.06 -48.83 -33.34
#